data_AF-A0A933G7U9-F1
#
_entry.id   AF-A0A933G7U9-F1
#
_cell.length_a   1.000
_cell.length_b   1.000
_cell.length_c   1.000
_cell.angle_alpha   90.00
_cell.angle_beta   90.00
_cell.angle_gamma   90.00
#
_symmetry.space_group_name_H-M   'P 1'
#
loop_
_entity.id
_entity.type
_entity.pdbx_description
1 polymer ?
#
loop_
_entity_poly.entity_id
_entity_poly.type
_entity_poly.pdbx_seq_one_letter_code
_entity_poly.pdbx_strand_id
1 'polypeptide(L)'
;MVPRFDVACILAVGMSVLVGATGCRRTAEDREAKIDYKPLVEDKPDVDPPRIYFPADCQPKDPALTSFIERVLKVCEQGDYDPFCGLLATTEVAPSYDDFQRIWQGVREITVKSVRSAETDPPQYFVHAVAKFREPDARNREERDVVIRIFKEMDQWRIAGAPKDIRRQILLADTQPASAPAAVGRPGREAVSTAPANGSSVYKSEAKANGS
;
A
#
# COMPACT_ATOMS: atom_id res chain seq x y z
N MET A 1 19.78 24.52 -4.24
CA MET A 1 19.53 24.18 -2.82
C MET A 1 18.23 23.39 -2.79
N VAL A 2 18.32 22.06 -2.81
CA VAL A 2 17.15 21.17 -3.00
C VAL A 2 16.58 20.82 -1.63
N PRO A 3 15.29 21.05 -1.34
CA PRO A 3 14.73 20.77 -0.03
C PRO A 3 14.82 19.27 0.29
N ARG A 4 15.28 18.97 1.51
CA ARG A 4 15.33 17.61 2.06
C ARG A 4 13.90 17.15 2.33
N PHE A 5 13.36 16.28 1.48
CA PHE A 5 12.08 15.63 1.75
C PHE A 5 12.32 14.51 2.78
N ASP A 6 12.10 14.85 4.04
CA ASP A 6 11.92 13.87 5.10
C ASP A 6 10.55 13.21 4.93
N VAL A 7 10.54 11.88 5.06
CA VAL A 7 9.38 10.97 4.88
C VAL A 7 8.30 11.19 5.96
N ALA A 8 8.40 12.26 6.75
CA ALA A 8 7.49 12.66 7.81
C ALA A 8 6.52 13.80 7.41
N CYS A 9 6.72 14.49 6.27
CA CYS A 9 5.88 15.63 5.88
C CYS A 9 4.45 15.29 5.38
N ILE A 10 4.03 14.02 5.40
CA ILE A 10 2.61 13.64 5.17
C ILE A 10 1.89 13.26 6.48
N LEU A 11 2.58 13.15 7.63
CA LEU A 11 1.96 12.63 8.88
C LEU A 11 2.03 13.54 10.11
N ALA A 12 2.35 14.84 9.98
CA ALA A 12 2.33 15.74 11.13
C ALA A 12 2.07 17.20 10.72
N VAL A 13 0.79 17.59 10.61
CA VAL A 13 0.37 18.93 11.03
C VAL A 13 -0.43 18.75 12.30
N GLY A 14 0.31 18.52 13.38
CA GLY A 14 -0.19 18.54 14.74
C GLY A 14 -0.59 19.96 15.13
N MET A 15 -1.80 20.06 15.67
CA MET A 15 -2.17 20.90 16.81
C MET A 15 -1.09 21.89 17.28
N SER A 16 -1.29 23.18 16.97
CA SER A 16 -0.76 24.26 17.79
C SER A 16 -1.92 25.12 18.28
N VAL A 17 -1.91 25.27 19.60
CA VAL A 17 -2.89 25.89 20.47
C VAL A 17 -2.88 27.42 20.32
N LEU A 18 -4.09 27.99 20.41
CA LEU A 18 -4.49 29.35 20.85
C LEU A 18 -3.39 30.42 21.00
N VAL A 19 -3.58 31.56 20.32
CA VAL A 19 -3.84 32.92 20.87
C VAL A 19 -3.59 33.95 19.76
N GLY A 20 -4.57 34.81 19.48
CA GLY A 20 -4.34 36.03 18.69
C GLY A 20 -5.50 36.49 17.84
N ALA A 21 -6.52 37.08 18.47
CA ALA A 21 -7.52 37.89 17.79
C ALA A 21 -6.86 39.10 17.11
N THR A 22 -6.53 38.97 15.83
CA THR A 22 -6.38 40.13 14.92
C THR A 22 -7.13 39.77 13.64
N GLY A 23 -8.10 40.61 13.29
CA GLY A 23 -9.06 40.40 12.22
C GLY A 23 -8.41 40.36 10.84
N CYS A 24 -7.89 39.19 10.44
CA CYS A 24 -7.78 38.85 9.04
C CYS A 24 -9.17 38.49 8.54
N ARG A 25 -9.82 39.48 7.93
CA ARG A 25 -11.02 39.31 7.12
C ARG A 25 -10.64 38.41 5.93
N ARG A 26 -10.68 37.09 6.12
CA ARG A 26 -10.65 36.13 4.99
C ARG A 26 -11.96 36.33 4.25
N THR A 27 -11.91 37.11 3.18
CA THR A 27 -12.96 37.15 2.16
C THR A 27 -13.11 35.75 1.62
N ALA A 28 -14.23 35.11 1.98
CA ALA A 28 -14.67 33.81 1.51
C ALA A 28 -15.17 33.91 0.05
N GLU A 29 -14.33 34.47 -0.81
CA GLU A 29 -14.50 34.51 -2.26
C GLU A 29 -13.31 33.84 -2.97
N ASP A 30 -12.64 32.91 -2.30
CA ASP A 30 -11.80 31.95 -3.00
C ASP A 30 -12.74 30.98 -3.69
N ARG A 31 -13.14 31.36 -4.91
CA ARG A 31 -13.89 30.52 -5.83
C ARG A 31 -13.11 29.22 -5.95
N GLU A 32 -13.72 28.11 -5.55
CA GLU A 32 -13.42 26.79 -6.08
C GLU A 32 -13.62 26.85 -7.60
N ALA A 33 -12.66 27.45 -8.30
CA ALA A 33 -12.44 27.16 -9.70
C ALA A 33 -12.08 25.68 -9.68
N LYS A 34 -13.02 24.85 -10.13
CA LYS A 34 -12.79 23.44 -10.40
C LYS A 34 -11.74 23.41 -11.53
N ILE A 35 -10.46 23.41 -11.15
CA ILE A 35 -9.36 23.29 -12.09
C ILE A 35 -9.39 21.82 -12.51
N ASP A 36 -9.95 21.57 -13.69
CA ASP A 36 -9.92 20.27 -14.35
C ASP A 36 -8.49 20.07 -14.85
N TYR A 37 -7.68 19.30 -14.09
CA TYR A 37 -6.29 19.05 -14.43
C TYR A 37 -6.24 18.01 -15.54
N LYS A 38 -5.56 18.33 -16.65
CA LYS A 38 -5.37 17.37 -17.72
C LYS A 38 -4.44 16.24 -17.28
N PRO A 39 -4.64 15.00 -17.77
CA PRO A 39 -3.71 13.90 -17.54
C PRO A 39 -2.28 14.25 -17.99
N LEU A 40 -1.28 13.79 -17.23
CA LEU A 40 0.12 14.12 -17.53
C LEU A 40 0.60 13.63 -18.89
N VAL A 41 0.04 12.52 -19.39
CA VAL A 41 0.32 11.99 -20.72
C VAL A 41 -0.13 12.96 -21.82
N GLU A 42 -1.15 13.78 -21.56
CA GLU A 42 -1.61 14.81 -22.51
C GLU A 42 -0.78 16.10 -22.41
N ASP A 43 -0.38 16.49 -21.19
CA ASP A 43 0.41 17.71 -20.96
C ASP A 43 1.85 17.58 -21.49
N LYS A 44 2.44 16.37 -21.43
CA LYS A 44 3.81 16.09 -21.88
C LYS A 44 3.87 14.83 -22.73
N PRO A 45 3.48 14.90 -24.02
CA PRO A 45 3.44 13.73 -24.90
C PRO A 45 4.81 13.10 -25.17
N ASP A 46 5.90 13.83 -24.94
CA ASP A 46 7.27 13.34 -25.12
C ASP A 46 7.75 12.42 -23.99
N VAL A 47 6.99 12.30 -22.89
CA VAL A 47 7.34 11.44 -21.76
C VAL A 47 6.51 10.16 -21.82
N ASP A 48 7.16 9.04 -22.10
CA ASP A 48 6.51 7.72 -22.09
C ASP A 48 5.79 7.47 -20.75
N PRO A 49 4.55 6.97 -20.73
CA PRO A 49 3.87 6.60 -19.49
C PRO A 49 4.63 5.48 -18.74
N PRO A 50 4.50 5.40 -17.40
CA PRO A 50 5.13 4.34 -16.63
C PRO A 50 4.61 2.97 -17.05
N ARG A 51 5.51 2.00 -17.26
CA ARG A 51 5.12 0.61 -17.52
C ARG A 51 4.61 -0.04 -16.25
N ILE A 52 3.48 -0.74 -16.32
CA ILE A 52 2.88 -1.40 -15.16
C ILE A 52 2.90 -2.91 -15.34
N TYR A 53 3.40 -3.59 -14.32
CA TYR A 53 3.38 -5.05 -14.23
C TYR A 53 2.59 -5.47 -12.99
N PHE A 54 1.47 -6.15 -13.22
CA PHE A 54 0.68 -6.81 -12.18
C PHE A 54 0.61 -8.32 -12.45
N PRO A 55 1.57 -9.09 -11.92
CA PRO A 55 1.65 -10.52 -12.16
C PRO A 55 0.39 -11.28 -11.69
N ALA A 56 -0.01 -12.32 -12.43
CA ALA A 56 -1.21 -13.11 -12.14
C ALA A 56 -1.14 -13.85 -10.79
N ASP A 57 0.05 -14.24 -10.34
CA ASP A 57 0.30 -14.86 -9.04
C ASP A 57 0.14 -13.89 -7.87
N CYS A 58 0.18 -12.58 -8.14
CA CYS A 58 -0.08 -11.53 -7.15
C CYS A 58 -1.56 -11.15 -7.06
N GLN A 59 -2.43 -11.64 -7.96
CA GLN A 59 -3.83 -11.24 -7.99
C GLN A 59 -4.61 -11.85 -6.80
N PRO A 60 -5.35 -11.02 -6.03
CA PRO A 60 -6.25 -11.52 -5.01
C PRO A 60 -7.34 -12.42 -5.60
N LYS A 61 -7.86 -13.34 -4.77
CA LYS A 61 -9.01 -14.17 -5.14
C LYS A 61 -10.32 -13.39 -5.27
N ASP A 62 -10.41 -12.23 -4.61
CA ASP A 62 -11.58 -11.36 -4.69
C ASP A 62 -11.53 -10.52 -5.99
N PRO A 63 -12.44 -10.76 -6.96
CA PRO A 63 -12.44 -10.05 -8.22
C PRO A 63 -12.75 -8.55 -8.07
N ALA A 64 -13.49 -8.15 -7.02
CA ALA A 64 -13.77 -6.73 -6.77
C ALA A 64 -12.51 -6.00 -6.33
N LEU A 65 -11.70 -6.62 -5.48
CA LEU A 65 -10.40 -6.10 -5.07
C LEU A 65 -9.41 -6.06 -6.24
N THR A 66 -9.34 -7.11 -7.05
CA THR A 66 -8.47 -7.16 -8.25
C THR A 66 -8.82 -6.02 -9.21
N SER A 67 -10.12 -5.83 -9.51
CA SER A 67 -10.60 -4.74 -10.36
C SER A 67 -10.25 -3.36 -9.78
N PHE A 68 -10.31 -3.21 -8.46
CA PHE A 68 -9.91 -1.97 -7.80
C PHE A 68 -8.41 -1.70 -7.93
N ILE A 69 -7.55 -2.70 -7.72
CA ILE A 69 -6.10 -2.57 -7.89
C ILE A 69 -5.76 -2.20 -9.33
N GLU A 70 -6.37 -2.87 -10.31
CA GLU A 70 -6.18 -2.55 -11.73
C GLU A 70 -6.60 -1.11 -12.06
N ARG A 71 -7.70 -0.63 -11.47
CA ARG A 71 -8.13 0.77 -11.60
C ARG A 71 -7.11 1.74 -11.01
N VAL A 72 -6.60 1.48 -9.81
CA VAL A 72 -5.55 2.31 -9.17
C VAL A 72 -4.33 2.37 -10.06
N LEU A 73 -3.87 1.21 -10.54
CA LEU A 73 -2.74 1.11 -11.45
C LEU A 73 -2.98 1.85 -12.77
N LYS A 74 -4.17 1.78 -13.35
CA LYS A 74 -4.50 2.51 -14.58
C LYS A 74 -4.50 4.03 -14.41
N VAL A 75 -5.04 4.53 -13.30
CA VAL A 75 -4.97 5.97 -12.96
C VAL A 75 -3.51 6.41 -12.81
N CYS A 76 -2.71 5.56 -12.15
CA CYS A 76 -1.27 5.67 -12.06
C CYS A 76 -0.58 5.57 -13.44
N GLU A 77 -1.06 4.81 -14.42
CA GLU A 77 -0.46 4.79 -15.76
C GLU A 77 -0.66 6.13 -16.49
N GLN A 78 -1.85 6.69 -16.36
CA GLN A 78 -2.27 7.92 -17.02
C GLN A 78 -1.70 9.18 -16.36
N GLY A 79 -1.28 9.07 -15.10
CA GLY A 79 -0.87 10.23 -14.30
C GLY A 79 -2.03 11.23 -14.15
N ASP A 80 -3.25 10.73 -13.93
CA ASP A 80 -4.43 11.58 -13.78
C ASP A 80 -4.63 11.94 -12.30
N TYR A 81 -4.44 13.21 -11.95
CA TYR A 81 -4.38 13.68 -10.57
C TYR A 81 -5.75 13.66 -9.88
N ASP A 82 -6.82 14.04 -10.58
CA ASP A 82 -8.14 14.16 -9.98
C ASP A 82 -8.74 12.79 -9.61
N PRO A 83 -8.73 11.78 -10.51
CA PRO A 83 -9.09 10.41 -10.15
C PRO A 83 -8.17 9.82 -9.09
N PHE A 84 -6.88 10.15 -9.09
CA PHE A 84 -5.96 9.70 -8.05
C PHE A 84 -6.39 10.20 -6.67
N CYS A 85 -6.70 11.49 -6.53
CA CYS A 85 -7.26 12.05 -5.30
C CYS A 85 -8.56 11.35 -4.90
N GLY A 86 -9.41 11.02 -5.86
CA GLY A 86 -10.65 10.28 -5.63
C GLY A 86 -10.48 8.84 -5.11
N LEU A 87 -9.28 8.25 -5.25
CA LEU A 87 -8.96 6.92 -4.72
C LEU A 87 -8.47 6.95 -3.26
N LEU A 88 -7.96 8.10 -2.80
CA LEU A 88 -7.45 8.24 -1.44
C LEU A 88 -8.57 8.13 -0.40
N ALA A 89 -8.23 7.59 0.76
CA ALA A 89 -9.09 7.59 1.93
C ALA A 89 -9.36 9.01 2.42
N THR A 90 -10.52 9.25 3.04
CA THR A 90 -10.90 10.60 3.51
C THR A 90 -9.94 11.18 4.54
N THR A 91 -9.20 10.34 5.26
CA THR A 91 -8.22 10.75 6.27
C THR A 91 -6.83 11.08 5.68
N GLU A 92 -6.60 10.77 4.40
CA GLU A 92 -5.31 10.98 3.75
C GLU A 92 -5.23 12.36 3.12
N VAL A 93 -4.08 13.02 3.28
CA VAL A 93 -3.81 14.29 2.63
C VAL A 93 -3.18 14.02 1.27
N ALA A 94 -3.89 14.40 0.20
CA ALA A 94 -3.35 14.30 -1.15
C ALA A 94 -2.07 15.14 -1.30
N PRO A 95 -1.06 14.67 -2.07
CA PRO A 95 0.07 15.51 -2.44
C PRO A 95 -0.44 16.71 -3.26
N SER A 96 0.32 17.80 -3.31
CA SER A 96 0.02 18.89 -4.24
C SER A 96 0.09 18.41 -5.70
N TYR A 97 -0.60 19.08 -6.63
CA TYR A 97 -0.52 18.77 -8.06
C TYR A 97 0.92 18.81 -8.58
N ASP A 98 1.69 19.84 -8.19
CA ASP A 98 3.11 19.98 -8.58
C ASP A 98 3.97 18.83 -8.04
N ASP A 99 3.77 18.42 -6.79
CA ASP A 99 4.48 17.29 -6.21
C ASP A 99 4.10 15.97 -6.90
N PHE A 100 2.81 15.78 -7.17
CA PHE A 100 2.31 14.64 -7.93
C PHE A 100 2.96 14.59 -9.31
N GLN A 101 2.85 15.66 -10.09
CA GLN A 101 3.41 15.78 -11.43
C GLN A 101 4.91 15.47 -11.43
N ARG A 102 5.67 16.08 -10.52
CA ARG A 102 7.12 15.87 -10.40
C ARG A 102 7.47 14.42 -10.06
N ILE A 103 6.79 13.82 -9.08
CA ILE A 103 7.05 12.43 -8.69
C ILE A 103 6.74 11.50 -9.86
N TRP A 104 5.59 11.70 -10.50
CA TRP A 104 5.06 10.80 -11.51
C TRP A 104 5.86 10.83 -12.81
N GLN A 105 6.31 12.02 -13.22
CA GLN A 105 7.28 12.20 -14.31
C GLN A 105 8.64 11.57 -14.02
N GLY A 106 8.95 11.26 -12.76
CA GLY A 106 10.13 10.50 -12.37
C GLY A 106 9.97 8.99 -12.52
N VAL A 107 8.75 8.43 -12.55
CA VAL A 107 8.53 6.96 -12.50
C VAL A 107 8.50 6.32 -13.89
N ARG A 108 9.44 5.44 -14.19
CA ARG A 108 9.51 4.68 -15.46
C ARG A 108 8.69 3.39 -15.44
N GLU A 109 8.65 2.73 -14.30
CA GLU A 109 8.07 1.38 -14.19
C GLU A 109 7.53 1.15 -12.77
N ILE A 110 6.39 0.48 -12.67
CA ILE A 110 5.78 0.02 -11.42
C ILE A 110 5.56 -1.49 -11.52
N THR A 111 6.12 -2.25 -10.58
CA THR A 111 5.93 -3.70 -10.49
C THR A 111 5.29 -4.07 -9.17
N VAL A 112 4.11 -4.69 -9.20
CA VAL A 112 3.50 -5.29 -8.01
C VAL A 112 4.26 -6.57 -7.65
N LYS A 113 4.72 -6.65 -6.40
CA LYS A 113 5.50 -7.79 -5.87
C LYS A 113 4.68 -8.75 -5.06
N SER A 114 3.75 -8.23 -4.25
CA SER A 114 2.88 -9.06 -3.41
C SER A 114 1.62 -8.29 -3.02
N VAL A 115 0.54 -9.04 -2.79
CA VAL A 115 -0.69 -8.53 -2.16
C VAL A 115 -0.99 -9.40 -0.95
N ARG A 116 -1.04 -8.78 0.23
CA ARG A 116 -1.24 -9.48 1.51
C ARG A 116 -2.54 -9.02 2.18
N SER A 117 -3.34 -9.95 2.66
CA SER A 117 -4.51 -9.65 3.49
C SER A 117 -4.13 -9.57 4.97
N ALA A 118 -4.74 -8.65 5.71
CA ALA A 118 -4.74 -8.68 7.16
C ALA A 118 -6.12 -9.15 7.67
N GLU A 119 -6.11 -9.98 8.71
CA GLU A 119 -7.31 -10.50 9.37
C GLU A 119 -7.90 -9.42 10.30
N THR A 120 -8.46 -8.37 9.70
CA THR A 120 -9.17 -7.29 10.38
C THR A 120 -10.63 -7.23 9.95
N ASP A 121 -11.48 -6.65 10.79
CA ASP A 121 -12.87 -6.32 10.45
C ASP A 121 -13.05 -4.79 10.53
N PRO A 122 -13.20 -4.08 9.40
CA PRO A 122 -13.30 -4.59 8.02
C PRO A 122 -11.97 -5.13 7.46
N PRO A 123 -12.01 -5.96 6.39
CA PRO A 123 -10.81 -6.53 5.78
C PRO A 123 -9.90 -5.45 5.19
N GLN A 124 -8.60 -5.61 5.41
CA GLN A 124 -7.55 -4.74 4.87
C GLN A 124 -6.58 -5.55 4.03
N TYR A 125 -6.06 -4.90 2.98
CA TYR A 125 -5.08 -5.48 2.07
C TYR A 125 -3.89 -4.55 1.94
N PHE A 126 -2.70 -5.11 1.71
CA PHE A 126 -1.47 -4.37 1.55
C PHE A 126 -0.80 -4.80 0.25
N VAL A 127 -0.63 -3.83 -0.64
CA VAL A 127 0.02 -4.02 -1.94
C VAL A 127 1.46 -3.52 -1.82
N HIS A 128 2.42 -4.43 -1.98
CA HIS A 128 3.82 -4.07 -2.13
C HIS A 128 4.13 -3.92 -3.62
N ALA A 129 4.64 -2.75 -4.00
CA ALA A 129 5.10 -2.45 -5.34
C ALA A 129 6.49 -1.82 -5.32
N VAL A 130 7.26 -2.08 -6.38
CA VAL A 130 8.55 -1.43 -6.63
C VAL A 130 8.37 -0.43 -7.75
N ALA A 131 8.64 0.84 -7.48
CA ALA A 131 8.69 1.90 -8.48
C ALA A 131 10.14 2.13 -8.89
N LYS A 132 10.43 2.02 -10.19
CA LYS A 132 11.74 2.37 -10.76
C LYS A 132 11.67 3.75 -11.39
N PHE A 133 12.69 4.55 -11.16
CA PHE A 133 12.77 5.91 -11.64
C PHE A 133 13.47 5.99 -13.02
N ARG A 134 13.13 7.02 -13.79
CA ARG A 134 13.82 7.39 -15.04
C ARG A 134 15.24 7.87 -14.75
N GLU A 135 15.38 8.64 -13.68
CA GLU A 135 16.63 9.17 -13.17
C GLU A 135 16.74 8.86 -11.67
N PRO A 136 17.94 8.68 -11.11
CA PRO A 136 18.11 8.49 -9.67
C PRO A 136 17.50 9.65 -8.88
N ASP A 137 16.86 9.35 -7.75
CA ASP A 137 16.27 10.38 -6.90
C ASP A 137 17.33 11.24 -6.18
N ALA A 138 16.89 12.19 -5.34
CA ALA A 138 17.80 13.05 -4.58
C ALA A 138 18.73 12.28 -3.59
N ARG A 139 18.50 10.98 -3.38
CA ARG A 139 19.34 10.08 -2.58
C ARG A 139 20.09 9.07 -3.46
N ASN A 140 20.18 9.32 -4.77
CA ASN A 140 20.79 8.46 -5.77
C ASN A 140 20.20 7.04 -5.81
N ARG A 141 18.91 6.90 -5.55
CA ARG A 141 18.19 5.62 -5.64
C ARG A 141 17.53 5.51 -7.01
N GLU A 142 17.71 4.37 -7.66
CA GLU A 142 17.05 4.06 -8.94
C GLU A 142 15.68 3.41 -8.75
N GLU A 143 15.42 2.87 -7.56
CA GLU A 143 14.16 2.22 -7.22
C GLU A 143 13.70 2.56 -5.80
N ARG A 144 12.41 2.38 -5.56
CA ARG A 144 11.77 2.60 -4.27
C ARG A 144 10.64 1.61 -4.04
N ASP A 145 10.69 0.92 -2.92
CA ASP A 145 9.56 0.13 -2.44
C ASP A 145 8.45 1.03 -1.90
N VAL A 146 7.22 0.69 -2.28
CA VAL A 146 5.99 1.35 -1.89
C VAL A 146 5.03 0.29 -1.35
N VAL A 147 4.45 0.55 -0.18
CA VAL A 147 3.43 -0.32 0.40
C VAL A 147 2.16 0.51 0.60
N ILE A 148 1.11 0.13 -0.11
CA ILE A 148 -0.19 0.81 -0.12
C ILE A 148 -1.18 -0.05 0.65
N ARG A 149 -1.94 0.56 1.55
CA ARG A 149 -3.08 -0.07 2.22
C ARG A 149 -4.34 0.11 1.38
N ILE A 150 -5.09 -0.95 1.17
CA ILE A 150 -6.40 -0.96 0.52
C ILE A 150 -7.44 -1.46 1.51
N PHE A 151 -8.56 -0.74 1.65
CA PHE A 151 -9.63 -1.07 2.58
C PHE A 151 -10.95 -0.47 2.13
N LYS A 152 -12.07 -0.94 2.71
CA LYS A 152 -13.39 -0.34 2.48
C LYS A 152 -13.66 0.80 3.46
N GLU A 153 -14.06 1.95 2.93
CA GLU A 153 -14.55 3.12 3.67
C GLU A 153 -15.91 3.50 3.08
N MET A 154 -16.98 3.45 3.89
CA MET A 154 -18.36 3.71 3.44
C MET A 154 -18.72 2.90 2.17
N ASP A 155 -18.46 1.58 2.21
CA ASP A 155 -18.68 0.63 1.11
C ASP A 155 -17.86 0.87 -0.18
N GLN A 156 -16.93 1.83 -0.17
CA GLN A 156 -16.05 2.12 -1.29
C GLN A 156 -14.61 1.70 -0.98
N TRP A 157 -13.93 1.10 -1.96
CA TRP A 157 -12.51 0.81 -1.84
C TRP A 157 -11.69 2.09 -1.89
N ARG A 158 -10.73 2.21 -0.96
CA ARG A 158 -9.82 3.36 -0.81
C ARG A 158 -8.38 2.90 -0.66
N ILE A 159 -7.46 3.79 -1.04
CA ILE A 159 -6.02 3.63 -0.77
C ILE A 159 -5.55 4.57 0.33
N ALA A 160 -4.56 4.11 1.10
CA ALA A 160 -3.89 4.87 2.15
C ALA A 160 -2.42 4.44 2.29
N GLY A 161 -1.64 5.23 3.01
CA GLY A 161 -0.30 4.83 3.41
C GLY A 161 -0.36 3.61 4.33
N ALA A 162 0.48 2.61 4.09
CA ALA A 162 0.61 1.51 5.05
C ALA A 162 1.22 2.00 6.37
N PRO A 163 0.72 1.55 7.54
CA PRO A 163 1.35 1.79 8.84
C PRO A 163 2.83 1.39 8.83
N LYS A 164 3.69 2.12 9.55
CA LYS A 164 5.15 1.97 9.47
C LYS A 164 5.63 0.56 9.84
N ASP A 165 4.99 -0.04 10.84
CA ASP A 165 5.22 -1.39 11.33
C ASP A 165 4.82 -2.44 10.29
N ILE A 166 3.62 -2.33 9.71
CA ILE A 166 3.16 -3.24 8.65
C ILE A 166 4.05 -3.12 7.41
N ARG A 167 4.37 -1.89 6.98
CA ARG A 167 5.32 -1.66 5.89
C ARG A 167 6.64 -2.36 6.14
N ARG A 168 7.22 -2.24 7.34
CA ARG A 168 8.48 -2.91 7.69
C ARG A 168 8.34 -4.43 7.62
N GLN A 169 7.26 -5.00 8.14
CA GLN A 169 7.03 -6.45 8.11
C GLN A 169 6.95 -6.98 6.68
N ILE A 170 6.22 -6.29 5.80
CA ILE A 170 6.06 -6.68 4.40
C ILE A 170 7.39 -6.62 3.66
N LEU A 171 8.14 -5.51 3.81
CA LEU A 171 9.45 -5.38 3.18
C LEU A 171 10.46 -6.42 3.69
N LEU A 172 10.44 -6.75 4.98
CA LEU A 172 11.31 -7.80 5.53
C LEU A 172 10.94 -9.18 4.96
N ALA A 173 9.66 -9.47 4.84
CA ALA A 173 9.18 -10.75 4.34
C ALA A 173 9.45 -10.95 2.84
N ASP A 174 9.48 -9.87 2.05
CA ASP A 174 9.74 -9.93 0.60
C ASP A 174 11.24 -9.81 0.26
N THR A 175 12.08 -9.28 1.16
CA THR A 175 13.54 -9.20 0.95
C THR A 175 14.30 -10.43 1.42
N GLN A 176 13.69 -11.28 2.26
CA GLN A 176 14.31 -12.55 2.61
C GLN A 176 14.21 -13.49 1.39
N PRO A 177 15.33 -13.94 0.82
CA PRO A 177 15.28 -14.98 -0.20
C PRO A 177 14.55 -16.17 0.43
N ALA A 178 13.54 -16.69 -0.26
CA ALA A 178 12.84 -17.89 0.18
C ALA A 178 13.92 -18.95 0.44
N SER A 179 14.25 -19.16 1.72
CA SER A 179 15.32 -20.08 2.12
C SER A 179 15.05 -21.38 1.39
N ALA A 180 15.99 -21.75 0.51
CA ALA A 180 15.82 -22.86 -0.42
C ALA A 180 15.19 -24.03 0.34
N PRO A 181 14.10 -24.63 -0.18
CA PRO A 181 13.37 -25.67 0.54
C PRO A 181 14.39 -26.68 1.05
N ALA A 182 14.43 -26.85 2.38
CA ALA A 182 15.37 -27.73 3.04
C ALA A 182 15.38 -29.04 2.25
N ALA A 183 16.51 -29.33 1.60
CA ALA A 183 16.62 -30.44 0.68
C ALA A 183 16.06 -31.67 1.38
N VAL A 184 14.90 -32.14 0.89
CA VAL A 184 14.21 -33.30 1.45
C VAL A 184 15.24 -34.41 1.48
N GLY A 185 15.71 -34.72 2.69
CA GLY A 185 16.68 -35.77 2.93
C GLY A 185 16.16 -37.03 2.26
N ARG A 186 16.95 -37.54 1.32
CA ARG A 186 16.76 -38.84 0.68
C ARG A 186 16.26 -39.87 1.70
N PRO A 187 15.25 -40.69 1.37
CA PRO A 187 14.80 -41.76 2.25
C PRO A 187 15.93 -42.78 2.37
N GLY A 188 16.65 -42.68 3.49
CA GLY A 188 17.68 -43.62 3.89
C GLY A 188 17.19 -44.41 5.09
N ARG A 189 16.67 -45.60 4.81
CA ARG A 189 16.64 -46.78 5.69
C ARG A 189 15.43 -46.92 6.63
N GLU A 190 14.47 -47.72 6.17
CA GLU A 190 13.59 -48.56 6.99
C GLU A 190 14.39 -49.24 8.10
N ALA A 191 14.04 -48.93 9.35
CA ALA A 191 14.23 -49.84 10.46
C ALA A 191 12.82 -50.14 11.02
N VAL A 192 12.34 -51.33 10.67
CA VAL A 192 11.18 -51.99 11.27
C VAL A 192 11.43 -52.08 12.78
N SER A 193 10.54 -51.47 13.58
CA SER A 193 10.41 -51.83 14.99
C SER A 193 8.95 -51.72 15.44
N THR A 194 8.39 -52.90 15.64
CA THR A 194 7.04 -53.25 16.09
C THR A 194 6.74 -52.84 17.55
N ALA A 195 5.64 -52.09 17.74
CA ALA A 195 4.63 -52.17 18.83
C ALA A 195 5.06 -52.02 20.32
N PRO A 196 4.16 -51.84 21.32
CA PRO A 196 2.69 -51.81 21.28
C PRO A 196 2.00 -50.62 22.01
N ALA A 197 0.66 -50.67 21.93
CA ALA A 197 -0.37 -49.82 22.51
C ALA A 197 -0.33 -49.61 24.03
N ASN A 198 -0.79 -48.45 24.50
CA ASN A 198 -1.95 -48.29 25.41
C ASN A 198 -2.06 -46.86 25.92
N GLY A 199 -3.30 -46.35 26.07
CA GLY A 199 -3.54 -45.18 26.91
C GLY A 199 -4.71 -44.30 26.48
N SER A 200 -5.93 -44.82 26.55
CA SER A 200 -7.15 -44.01 26.60
C SER A 200 -7.07 -43.02 27.76
N SER A 201 -7.10 -41.72 27.47
CA SER A 201 -7.39 -40.69 28.48
C SER A 201 -8.64 -39.93 28.09
N VAL A 202 -9.72 -40.26 28.79
CA VAL A 202 -11.01 -39.60 28.79
C VAL A 202 -10.84 -38.28 29.53
N TYR A 203 -10.87 -37.15 28.83
CA TYR A 203 -11.05 -35.84 29.46
C TYR A 203 -12.51 -35.42 29.38
N LYS A 204 -13.08 -35.32 30.58
CA LYS A 204 -14.42 -34.84 30.91
C LYS A 204 -14.39 -33.31 30.92
N SER A 205 -15.19 -32.66 30.06
CA SER A 205 -15.39 -31.21 30.08
C SER A 205 -16.67 -30.87 30.84
N GLU A 206 -16.52 -30.27 32.02
CA GLU A 206 -17.61 -29.64 32.78
C GLU A 206 -18.00 -28.31 32.14
N ALA A 207 -19.31 -28.15 31.89
CA ALA A 207 -19.93 -26.89 31.55
C ALA A 207 -20.16 -26.06 32.81
N LYS A 208 -19.67 -24.81 32.82
CA LYS A 208 -20.15 -23.79 33.76
C LYS A 208 -20.81 -22.66 32.97
N ALA A 209 -22.12 -22.60 33.12
CA ALA A 209 -22.94 -21.44 32.81
C ALA A 209 -22.80 -20.40 33.95
N ASN A 210 -22.58 -19.15 33.60
CA ASN A 210 -22.91 -17.94 34.36
C ASN A 210 -23.21 -16.88 33.28
N GLY A 211 -24.32 -16.15 33.25
CA GLY A 211 -25.26 -15.83 34.31
C GLY A 211 -25.27 -14.32 34.51
N SER A 212 -26.24 -13.66 33.86
CA SER A 212 -26.80 -12.30 34.06
C SER A 212 -25.94 -11.07 33.80
#